data_AF-A0AAJ1PRT5-F1
#
_entry.id   AF-A0AAJ1PRT5-F1
#
_cell.length_a   1.000
_cell.length_b   1.000
_cell.length_c   1.000
_cell.angle_alpha   90.00
_cell.angle_beta   90.00
_cell.angle_gamma   90.00
#
_symmetry.space_group_name_H-M   'P 1'
#
loop_
_entity.id
_entity.type
_entity.pdbx_description
1 polymer ?
#
loop_
_entity_poly.entity_id
_entity_poly.type
_entity_poly.pdbx_seq_one_letter_code
_entity_poly.pdbx_strand_id
1 'polypeptide(L)' 'MVRERKKRSKFTPISIPTPLFDNIREMIEGTGFPSVSSFATYILREVIISLEGKKKKVLTEGEKKKMEKRLRILGYLE' A
#
# COMPACT_ATOMS: atom_id res chain seq x y z
N MET A 1 17.73 -30.92 20.79
CA MET A 1 16.81 -29.77 20.88
C MET A 1 17.11 -28.81 19.74
N VAL A 2 16.49 -29.01 18.57
CA VAL A 2 16.73 -28.19 17.37
C VAL A 2 15.81 -26.98 17.46
N ARG A 3 16.37 -25.79 17.73
CA ARG A 3 15.62 -24.52 17.64
C ARG A 3 15.33 -24.25 16.17
N GLU A 4 14.09 -24.50 15.74
CA GLU A 4 13.56 -24.03 14.46
C GLU A 4 13.76 -22.51 14.34
N ARG A 5 14.69 -22.11 13.46
CA ARG A 5 14.80 -20.71 13.03
C ARG A 5 13.58 -20.40 12.17
N LYS A 6 12.50 -19.91 12.80
CA LYS A 6 11.36 -19.28 12.11
C LYS A 6 11.92 -18.34 11.04
N LYS A 7 11.69 -18.65 9.77
CA LYS A 7 12.13 -17.86 8.61
C LYS A 7 11.56 -16.45 8.82
N ARG A 8 12.39 -15.51 9.28
CA ARG A 8 11.96 -14.12 9.49
C ARG A 8 11.57 -13.59 8.12
N SER A 9 10.27 -13.36 7.90
CA SER A 9 9.80 -12.63 6.73
C SER A 9 10.60 -11.33 6.66
N LYS A 10 11.22 -11.06 5.52
CA LYS A 10 11.96 -9.83 5.32
C LYS A 10 10.94 -8.70 5.14
N PHE A 11 11.02 -7.69 5.99
CA PHE A 11 10.19 -6.49 5.91
C PHE A 11 11.06 -5.31 5.48
N THR A 12 10.54 -4.48 4.59
CA THR A 12 11.18 -3.22 4.21
C THR A 12 10.42 -2.09 4.90
N PRO A 13 11.07 -1.30 5.77
CA PRO A 13 10.42 -0.15 6.39
C PRO A 13 10.12 0.91 5.33
N ILE A 14 8.93 1.49 5.39
CA ILE A 14 8.53 2.62 4.57
C ILE A 14 8.26 3.81 5.48
N SER A 15 8.72 5.00 5.10
CA SER A 15 8.35 6.23 5.78
C SER A 15 7.09 6.79 5.16
N ILE A 16 6.10 7.11 5.99
CA ILE A 16 4.88 7.80 5.59
C ILE A 16 4.67 9.00 6.52
N PRO A 17 4.00 10.06 6.07
CA PRO A 17 3.70 11.20 6.93
C PRO A 17 2.95 10.76 8.18
N THR A 18 3.38 11.23 9.36
CA THR A 18 2.71 11.00 10.65
C THR A 18 1.19 11.23 10.60
N PRO A 19 0.67 12.34 10.02
CA PRO A 19 -0.78 12.53 9.97
C PRO A 19 -1.50 11.48 9.13
N LEU A 20 -0.86 10.93 8.09
CA LEU A 20 -1.45 9.84 7.31
C LEU A 20 -1.47 8.55 8.11
N PHE A 21 -0.40 8.27 8.86
CA PHE A 21 -0.34 7.11 9.75
C PHE A 21 -1.44 7.15 10.82
N ASP A 22 -1.64 8.28 11.50
CA ASP A 22 -2.67 8.42 12.53
C ASP A 22 -4.08 8.27 11.95
N ASN A 23 -4.38 8.92 10.83
CA ASN A 23 -5.68 8.76 10.15
C ASN A 23 -5.96 7.29 9.79
N ILE A 24 -4.95 6.58 9.27
CA ILE A 24 -5.10 5.16 8.92
C ILE A 24 -5.26 4.32 10.19
N ARG A 25 -4.52 4.64 11.26
CA ARG A 25 -4.62 3.95 12.55
C ARG A 25 -6.04 4.04 13.09
N GLU A 26 -6.61 5.24 13.17
CA GLU A 26 -7.99 5.44 13.63
C GLU A 26 -9.00 4.73 12.72
N MET A 27 -8.79 4.78 11.40
CA MET A 27 -9.65 4.11 10.42
C MET A 27 -9.69 2.58 10.59
N ILE A 28 -8.57 1.96 10.99
CA ILE A 28 -8.50 0.50 11.16
C ILE A 28 -8.85 0.05 12.58
N GLU A 29 -9.06 0.97 13.53
CA GLU A 29 -9.52 0.60 14.87
C GLU A 29 -10.93 -0.01 14.80
N GLY A 30 -11.09 -1.19 15.42
CA GLY A 30 -12.33 -1.97 15.34
C GLY A 30 -12.48 -2.78 14.05
N THR A 31 -11.55 -2.68 13.11
CA THR A 31 -11.48 -3.60 11.96
C THR A 31 -10.72 -4.88 12.32
N GLY A 32 -10.81 -5.91 11.49
CA GLY A 32 -10.03 -7.15 11.64
C GLY A 32 -8.54 -7.02 11.31
N PHE A 33 -8.02 -5.81 11.06
CA PHE A 33 -6.62 -5.61 10.73
C PHE A 33 -5.75 -5.50 11.99
N PRO A 34 -4.69 -6.32 12.11
CA PRO A 34 -3.87 -6.34 13.33
C PRO A 34 -2.87 -5.17 13.41
N SER A 35 -2.64 -4.42 12.33
CA SER A 35 -1.68 -3.30 12.26
C SER A 35 -1.86 -2.45 11.00
N VAL A 36 -1.40 -1.20 11.05
CA VAL A 36 -1.32 -0.28 9.90
C VAL A 36 -0.48 -0.89 8.76
N SER A 37 0.61 -1.57 9.08
CA SER A 37 1.45 -2.27 8.09
C SER A 37 0.70 -3.38 7.35
N SER A 38 -0.17 -4.12 8.03
CA SER A 38 -1.00 -5.17 7.42
C SER A 38 -2.05 -4.57 6.49
N PHE A 39 -2.70 -3.48 6.91
CA PHE A 39 -3.65 -2.75 6.09
C PHE A 39 -2.97 -2.14 4.85
N ALA A 40 -1.83 -1.47 5.03
CA ALA A 40 -1.05 -0.92 3.93
C ALA A 40 -0.61 -2.02 2.94
N THR A 41 -0.19 -3.18 3.44
CA THR A 41 0.16 -4.34 2.60
C THR A 41 -1.04 -4.84 1.79
N TYR A 42 -2.22 -4.91 2.41
CA TYR A 42 -3.45 -5.31 1.73
C TYR A 42 -3.81 -4.35 0.59
N ILE A 43 -3.84 -3.05 0.88
CA ILE A 43 -4.13 -2.00 -0.12
C ILE A 43 -3.09 -1.99 -1.23
N LEU A 44 -1.80 -2.10 -0.91
CA LEU A 44 -0.75 -2.14 -1.93
C LEU A 44 -0.90 -3.36 -2.86
N ARG A 45 -1.27 -4.54 -2.32
CA ARG A 45 -1.55 -5.72 -3.15
C ARG A 45 -2.75 -5.49 -4.06
N GLU A 46 -3.86 -4.98 -3.53
CA GLU A 46 -5.06 -4.67 -4.32
C GLU A 46 -4.76 -3.68 -5.45
N VAL A 47 -4.00 -2.62 -5.15
CA VAL A 47 -3.57 -1.63 -6.15
C VAL A 47 -2.70 -2.28 -7.21
N ILE A 48 -1.72 -3.12 -6.82
CA ILE A 48 -0.86 -3.84 -7.79
C ILE A 48 -1.70 -4.79 -8.64
N ILE A 49 -2.61 -5.58 -8.07
CA ILE A 49 -3.49 -6.50 -8.81
C ILE A 49 -4.41 -5.71 -9.75
N SER A 50 -4.92 -4.56 -9.34
CA SER A 50 -5.72 -3.67 -10.20
C SER A 50 -4.88 -3.13 -11.36
N LEU A 51 -3.63 -2.74 -11.10
CA LEU A 51 -2.69 -2.27 -12.11
C LEU A 51 -2.19 -3.40 -13.02
N GLU A 52 -2.01 -4.62 -12.52
CA GLU A 52 -1.54 -5.80 -13.27
C GLU A 52 -2.66 -6.50 -14.03
N GLY A 53 -3.87 -6.55 -13.48
CA GLY A 53 -5.10 -6.87 -14.20
C GLY A 53 -5.33 -5.92 -15.37
N LYS A 54 -4.91 -4.65 -15.21
CA LYS A 54 -4.74 -3.69 -16.32
C LYS A 54 -3.45 -3.87 -17.12
N LYS A 55 -2.40 -4.57 -16.68
CA LYS A 55 -1.25 -4.91 -17.55
C LYS A 55 -1.54 -6.05 -18.52
N LYS A 56 -2.48 -6.96 -18.23
CA LYS A 56 -3.07 -7.82 -19.29
C LYS A 56 -3.87 -7.01 -20.32
N LYS A 57 -4.20 -5.75 -20.03
CA LYS A 57 -4.78 -4.76 -20.95
C LYS A 57 -4.01 -3.44 -20.91
N VAL A 58 -2.70 -3.47 -21.22
CA VAL A 58 -1.87 -2.30 -21.56
C VAL A 58 -2.25 -1.01 -20.79
N LEU A 59 -1.51 -0.69 -19.71
CA LEU A 59 -1.53 0.64 -19.06
C LEU A 59 -1.37 1.72 -20.13
N THR A 60 -2.49 2.23 -20.63
CA THR A 60 -2.56 3.26 -21.66
C THR A 60 -2.25 4.59 -21.02
N GLU A 61 -1.58 5.49 -21.75
CA GLU A 61 -1.12 6.80 -21.24
C GLU A 61 -2.21 7.61 -20.50
N GLY A 62 -3.49 7.39 -20.82
CA GLY A 62 -4.62 8.02 -20.14
C GLY A 62 -4.79 7.64 -18.66
N GLU A 63 -4.45 6.40 -18.28
CA GLU A 63 -4.57 5.94 -16.88
C GLU A 63 -3.39 6.43 -16.03
N LYS A 64 -2.20 6.56 -16.65
CA LYS A 64 -1.02 7.17 -16.02
C LYS A 64 -1.28 8.65 -15.68
N LYS A 65 -1.89 9.41 -16.60
CA LYS A 65 -2.34 10.79 -16.36
C LYS A 65 -3.37 10.91 -15.24
N LYS A 66 -4.26 9.93 -15.04
CA LYS A 66 -5.21 9.92 -13.92
C LYS A 66 -4.52 9.66 -12.58
N MET A 67 -3.55 8.76 -12.54
CA MET A 67 -2.73 8.55 -11.35
C MET A 67 -1.91 9.81 -11.03
N GLU A 68 -1.26 10.43 -12.01
CA GLU A 68 -0.57 11.71 -11.85
C GLU A 68 -1.49 12.81 -11.33
N LYS A 69 -2.70 12.95 -11.89
CA LYS A 69 -3.69 13.93 -11.38
C LYS A 69 -4.08 13.65 -9.94
N ARG A 70 -4.35 12.39 -9.59
CA ARG A 70 -4.69 12.01 -8.21
C ARG A 70 -3.53 12.29 -7.25
N LEU A 71 -2.31 11.97 -7.66
CA LEU A 71 -1.11 12.24 -6.88
C LEU A 71 -0.84 13.75 -6.73
N ARG A 72 -1.07 14.56 -7.77
CA ARG A 72 -1.04 16.03 -7.70
C ARG A 72 -2.08 16.61 -6.74
N ILE A 73 -3.32 16.12 -6.80
CA ILE A 73 -4.40 16.55 -5.88
C ILE A 73 -4.06 16.18 -4.43
N LEU A 74 -3.40 15.04 -4.24
CA LEU A 74 -2.95 14.57 -2.94
C LEU A 74 -1.61 15.20 -2.49
N GLY A 75 -0.98 16.06 -3.30
CA GLY A 75 0.27 16.76 -2.97
C GLY A 75 1.56 15.93 -3.08
N TYR A 76 1.53 14.79 -3.77
CA TYR A 76 2.68 13.89 -3.93
C TYR A 76 3.49 14.12 -5.20
N LEU A 77 2.99 14.95 -6.14
CA LEU A 77 3.67 15.34 -7.38
C LEU A 77 3.36 16.82 -7.64
N GLU A 78 4.36 17.61 -8.07
CA GLU A 78 4.19 19.01 -8.49
C GLU A 78 3.92 19.11 -10.00
#